data_AF-R7I4H5-F1
#
_entry.id   AF-R7I4H5-F1
#
_cell.length_a   1.000
_cell.length_b   1.000
_cell.length_c   1.000
_cell.angle_alpha   90.00
_cell.angle_beta   90.00
_cell.angle_gamma   90.00
#
_symmetry.space_group_name_H-M   'P 1'
#
loop_
_entity.id
_entity.type
_entity.pdbx_description
1 polymer ?
#
loop_
_entity_poly.entity_id
_entity_poly.type
_entity_poly.pdbx_seq_one_letter_code
_entity_poly.pdbx_strand_id
1 'polypeptide(L)'
;MNTYVIKAKACAQNTIENKAWAIVDADCKVIGNMTHRFELLNTKYYKADSIEALAKDINIDPAVLKKDVDDYNNALKNGTLKRMNPPCSYRQPHPIAKAPFFAIPYEGGMTATFGGPLINTKAEVQTLEGHSIPGLYAAGNAAGGLFFRDYIGGAQLGGSTVFGRIAGREMAARAKAAK
;
A
#
# COMPACT_ATOMS: atom_id res chain seq x y z
N MET A 1 2.08 10.54 -10.09
CA MET A 1 2.54 9.17 -9.80
C MET A 1 1.38 8.43 -9.15
N ASN A 2 0.92 7.29 -9.69
CA ASN A 2 -0.23 6.57 -9.13
C ASN A 2 0.26 5.67 -7.98
N THR A 3 0.32 6.20 -6.77
CA THR A 3 0.73 5.46 -5.57
C THR A 3 -0.42 4.57 -5.07
N TYR A 4 -0.11 3.60 -4.20
CA TYR A 4 -1.15 2.76 -3.59
C TYR A 4 -2.13 3.58 -2.72
N VAL A 5 -1.76 4.79 -2.28
CA VAL A 5 -2.63 5.74 -1.57
C VAL A 5 -3.82 6.15 -2.44
N ILE A 6 -3.59 6.42 -3.72
CA ILE A 6 -4.66 6.78 -4.66
C ILE A 6 -5.60 5.59 -4.86
N LYS A 7 -5.06 4.36 -4.97
CA LYS A 7 -5.88 3.14 -5.10
C LYS A 7 -6.74 2.89 -3.85
N ALA A 8 -6.15 3.07 -2.66
CA ALA A 8 -6.86 2.88 -1.39
C ALA A 8 -7.98 3.91 -1.24
N LYS A 9 -7.69 5.18 -1.53
CA LYS A 9 -8.68 6.25 -1.53
C LYS A 9 -9.79 5.99 -2.56
N ALA A 10 -9.43 5.61 -3.79
CA ALA A 10 -10.40 5.32 -4.84
C ALA A 10 -11.31 4.13 -4.47
N CYS A 11 -10.78 3.08 -3.84
CA CYS A 11 -11.59 1.97 -3.35
C CYS A 11 -12.63 2.44 -2.32
N ALA A 12 -12.20 3.21 -1.32
CA ALA A 12 -13.11 3.78 -0.32
C ALA A 12 -14.14 4.76 -0.92
N GLN A 13 -13.78 5.48 -1.99
CA GLN A 13 -14.68 6.44 -2.66
C GLN A 13 -15.66 5.78 -3.63
N ASN A 14 -15.24 4.71 -4.31
CA ASN A 14 -16.02 4.08 -5.37
C ASN A 14 -16.81 2.85 -4.91
N THR A 15 -16.54 2.34 -3.70
CA THR A 15 -17.20 1.16 -3.17
C THR A 15 -17.69 1.44 -1.74
N ILE A 16 -18.96 1.13 -1.48
CA ILE A 16 -19.57 1.37 -0.16
C ILE A 16 -18.87 0.54 0.92
N GLU A 17 -18.47 -0.68 0.60
CA GLU A 17 -17.81 -1.60 1.52
C GLU A 17 -16.30 -1.35 1.67
N ASN A 18 -15.73 -0.36 0.95
CA ASN A 18 -14.28 -0.15 0.87
C ASN A 18 -13.52 -1.44 0.48
N LYS A 19 -14.08 -2.18 -0.48
CA LYS A 19 -13.62 -3.50 -0.90
C LYS A 19 -13.60 -3.63 -2.40
N ALA A 20 -12.55 -4.26 -2.90
CA ALA A 20 -12.37 -4.63 -4.30
C ALA A 20 -11.66 -5.98 -4.41
N TRP A 21 -11.51 -6.47 -5.64
CA TRP A 21 -10.83 -7.73 -5.94
C TRP A 21 -9.70 -7.48 -6.94
N ALA A 22 -8.50 -7.97 -6.63
CA ALA A 22 -7.45 -8.11 -7.61
C ALA A 22 -7.63 -9.46 -8.31
N ILE A 23 -7.93 -9.40 -9.62
CA ILE A 23 -8.09 -10.57 -10.46
C ILE A 23 -6.75 -10.93 -11.09
N VAL A 24 -6.31 -12.15 -10.88
CA VAL A 24 -5.05 -12.69 -11.43
C VAL A 24 -5.26 -14.11 -11.92
N ASP A 25 -4.33 -14.60 -12.72
CA ASP A 25 -4.37 -15.94 -13.29
C ASP A 25 -3.17 -16.79 -12.83
N ALA A 26 -3.07 -18.00 -13.35
CA ALA A 26 -2.04 -18.96 -12.94
C ALA A 26 -0.60 -18.54 -13.28
N ASP A 27 -0.40 -17.61 -14.22
CA ASP A 27 0.94 -17.13 -14.60
C ASP A 27 1.45 -15.99 -13.69
N CYS A 28 0.62 -15.53 -12.73
CA CYS A 28 1.03 -14.56 -11.73
C CYS A 28 2.12 -15.14 -10.81
N LYS A 29 3.38 -14.74 -11.00
CA LYS A 29 4.56 -15.27 -10.27
C LYS A 29 4.47 -15.24 -8.74
N VAL A 30 3.67 -14.34 -8.18
CA VAL A 30 3.54 -14.17 -6.72
C VAL A 30 2.36 -14.92 -6.12
N ILE A 31 1.49 -15.53 -6.95
CA ILE A 31 0.22 -16.10 -6.48
C ILE A 31 0.42 -17.22 -5.46
N GLY A 32 1.38 -18.12 -5.69
CA GLY A 32 1.64 -19.23 -4.76
C GLY A 32 2.08 -18.76 -3.36
N ASN A 33 2.99 -17.77 -3.30
CA ASN A 33 3.40 -17.19 -2.02
C ASN A 33 2.26 -16.42 -1.34
N MET A 34 1.37 -15.81 -2.13
CA MET A 34 0.23 -15.06 -1.62
C MET A 34 -0.84 -16.00 -1.07
N THR A 35 -1.26 -17.02 -1.81
CA THR A 35 -2.25 -18.00 -1.33
C THR A 35 -1.75 -18.73 -0.09
N HIS A 36 -0.47 -19.12 -0.06
CA HIS A 36 0.14 -19.72 1.13
C HIS A 36 0.03 -18.82 2.37
N ARG A 37 0.30 -17.52 2.25
CA ARG A 37 0.12 -16.57 3.37
C ARG A 37 -1.34 -16.43 3.78
N PHE A 38 -2.26 -16.43 2.83
CA PHE A 38 -3.68 -16.34 3.11
C PHE A 38 -4.17 -17.58 3.86
N GLU A 39 -3.73 -18.76 3.46
CA GLU A 39 -3.99 -20.03 4.16
C GLU A 39 -3.45 -19.99 5.60
N LEU A 40 -2.20 -19.54 5.80
CA LEU A 40 -1.60 -19.41 7.13
C LEU A 40 -2.34 -18.43 8.04
N LEU A 41 -2.89 -17.35 7.48
CA LEU A 41 -3.62 -16.31 8.23
C LEU A 41 -5.12 -16.59 8.33
N ASN A 42 -5.61 -17.73 7.81
CA ASN A 42 -7.03 -18.05 7.67
C ASN A 42 -7.82 -16.93 6.96
N THR A 43 -7.20 -16.28 5.98
CA THR A 43 -7.78 -15.20 5.18
C THR A 43 -8.39 -15.78 3.90
N LYS A 44 -9.64 -15.43 3.63
CA LYS A 44 -10.36 -15.91 2.44
C LYS A 44 -9.82 -15.27 1.15
N TYR A 45 -9.58 -16.10 0.15
CA TYR A 45 -9.46 -15.72 -1.26
C TYR A 45 -10.29 -16.69 -2.09
N TYR A 46 -10.52 -16.38 -3.36
CA TYR A 46 -11.28 -17.25 -4.26
C TYR A 46 -10.42 -17.74 -5.40
N LYS A 47 -10.72 -18.95 -5.85
CA LYS A 47 -10.04 -19.65 -6.94
C LYS A 47 -11.09 -20.40 -7.75
N ALA A 48 -11.08 -20.22 -9.07
CA ALA A 48 -11.99 -20.92 -9.97
C ALA A 48 -11.34 -21.22 -11.33
N ASP A 49 -11.92 -22.16 -12.07
CA ASP A 49 -11.40 -22.56 -13.38
C ASP A 49 -11.91 -21.68 -14.54
N SER A 50 -12.84 -20.76 -14.25
CA SER A 50 -13.31 -19.74 -15.21
C SER A 50 -13.57 -18.39 -14.52
N ILE A 51 -13.55 -17.31 -15.31
CA ILE A 51 -13.86 -15.96 -14.82
C ILE A 51 -15.31 -15.87 -14.36
N GLU A 52 -16.23 -16.56 -15.02
CA GLU A 52 -17.65 -16.56 -14.68
C GLU A 52 -17.93 -17.27 -13.36
N ALA A 53 -17.23 -18.38 -13.09
CA ALA A 53 -17.30 -19.07 -11.80
C ALA A 53 -16.69 -18.19 -10.70
N LEU A 54 -15.54 -17.57 -10.96
CA LEU A 54 -14.89 -16.66 -10.02
C LEU A 54 -15.80 -15.46 -9.67
N ALA A 55 -16.49 -14.89 -10.67
CA ALA A 55 -17.41 -13.77 -10.48
C ALA A 55 -18.54 -14.11 -9.51
N LYS A 56 -19.15 -15.31 -9.66
CA LYS A 56 -20.20 -15.79 -8.75
C LYS A 56 -19.69 -15.91 -7.33
N ASP A 57 -18.50 -16.46 -7.14
CA ASP A 57 -17.89 -16.65 -5.82
C ASP A 57 -17.65 -15.33 -5.08
N ILE A 58 -17.34 -14.26 -5.82
CA ILE A 58 -17.13 -12.91 -5.27
C ILE A 58 -18.35 -12.00 -5.34
N ASN A 59 -19.51 -12.55 -5.70
CA ASN A 59 -20.78 -11.83 -5.83
C ASN A 59 -20.73 -10.64 -6.82
N ILE A 60 -20.09 -10.84 -7.96
CA ILE A 60 -20.07 -9.91 -9.10
C ILE A 60 -20.81 -10.56 -10.28
N ASP A 61 -21.52 -9.76 -11.08
CA ASP A 61 -22.15 -10.24 -12.30
C ASP A 61 -21.09 -10.88 -13.23
N PRO A 62 -21.22 -12.17 -13.58
CA PRO A 62 -20.30 -12.86 -14.47
C PRO A 62 -20.08 -12.17 -15.81
N ALA A 63 -21.11 -11.57 -16.40
CA ALA A 63 -21.00 -10.87 -17.67
C ALA A 63 -20.14 -9.60 -17.55
N VAL A 64 -20.26 -8.89 -16.43
CA VAL A 64 -19.48 -7.67 -16.15
C VAL A 64 -18.01 -8.02 -15.96
N LEU A 65 -17.70 -8.98 -15.08
CA LEU A 65 -16.30 -9.35 -14.82
C LEU A 65 -15.61 -9.91 -16.06
N LYS A 66 -16.33 -10.77 -16.81
CA LYS A 66 -15.81 -11.34 -18.05
C LYS A 66 -15.49 -10.24 -19.06
N LYS A 67 -16.40 -9.28 -19.23
CA LYS A 67 -16.21 -8.14 -20.14
C LYS A 67 -14.97 -7.33 -19.76
N ASP A 68 -14.77 -7.03 -18.48
CA ASP A 68 -13.60 -6.26 -18.03
C ASP A 68 -12.27 -7.00 -18.29
N VAL A 69 -12.25 -8.32 -18.09
CA VAL A 69 -11.09 -9.17 -18.41
C VAL A 69 -10.83 -9.22 -19.92
N ASP A 70 -11.88 -9.38 -20.73
CA ASP A 70 -11.78 -9.38 -22.19
C ASP A 70 -11.28 -8.02 -22.72
N ASP A 71 -11.81 -6.91 -22.20
CA ASP A 71 -11.40 -5.56 -22.55
C ASP A 71 -9.93 -5.29 -22.18
N TYR A 72 -9.48 -5.74 -21.01
CA TYR A 72 -8.06 -5.67 -20.61
C TYR A 72 -7.16 -6.47 -21.55
N ASN A 73 -7.52 -7.72 -21.84
CA ASN A 73 -6.73 -8.59 -22.73
C ASN A 73 -6.67 -8.03 -24.16
N ASN A 74 -7.76 -7.46 -24.67
CA ASN A 74 -7.81 -6.78 -25.96
C ASN A 74 -6.94 -5.52 -25.96
N ALA A 75 -6.99 -4.72 -24.89
CA ALA A 75 -6.14 -3.54 -24.75
C ALA A 75 -4.65 -3.90 -24.67
N LEU A 76 -4.30 -5.01 -24.02
CA LEU A 76 -2.94 -5.54 -24.01
C LEU A 76 -2.48 -5.93 -25.41
N LYS A 77 -3.29 -6.71 -26.14
CA LYS A 77 -2.98 -7.13 -27.52
C LYS A 77 -2.80 -5.95 -28.46
N ASN A 78 -3.61 -4.91 -28.29
CA ASN A 78 -3.60 -3.71 -29.14
C ASN A 78 -2.59 -2.63 -28.68
N GLY A 79 -1.86 -2.85 -27.57
CA GLY A 79 -0.92 -1.87 -27.02
C GLY A 79 -1.61 -0.59 -26.48
N THR A 80 -2.91 -0.64 -26.18
CA THR A 80 -3.71 0.51 -25.74
C THR A 80 -3.96 0.55 -24.23
N LEU A 81 -3.28 -0.29 -23.45
CA LEU A 81 -3.41 -0.35 -21.98
C LEU A 81 -3.23 1.00 -21.26
N LYS A 82 -2.41 1.92 -21.80
CA LYS A 82 -2.23 3.28 -21.26
C LYS A 82 -3.44 4.20 -21.45
N ARG A 83 -4.42 3.81 -22.28
CA ARG A 83 -5.67 4.53 -22.55
C ARG A 83 -6.84 4.03 -21.72
N MET A 84 -6.67 2.90 -21.02
CA MET A 84 -7.69 2.41 -20.08
C MET A 84 -7.86 3.41 -18.92
N ASN A 85 -8.99 3.30 -18.21
CA ASN A 85 -9.26 4.10 -17.02
C ASN A 85 -9.51 3.18 -15.82
N PRO A 86 -8.59 3.10 -14.85
CA PRO A 86 -7.29 3.77 -14.82
C PRO A 86 -6.30 3.19 -15.85
N PRO A 87 -5.29 3.96 -16.29
CA PRO A 87 -4.30 3.47 -17.24
C PRO A 87 -3.43 2.39 -16.58
N CYS A 88 -3.14 1.30 -17.29
CA CYS A 88 -2.25 0.27 -16.77
C CYS A 88 -0.84 0.84 -16.62
N SER A 89 -0.34 0.82 -15.38
CA SER A 89 1.01 1.31 -15.03
C SER A 89 2.04 0.19 -14.92
N TYR A 90 1.68 -1.05 -15.25
CA TYR A 90 2.57 -2.20 -15.07
C TYR A 90 3.62 -2.24 -16.19
N ARG A 91 4.89 -2.49 -15.82
CA ARG A 91 6.00 -2.46 -16.79
C ARG A 91 5.96 -3.65 -17.75
N GLN A 92 5.51 -4.80 -17.27
CA GLN A 92 5.44 -6.05 -18.03
C GLN A 92 4.06 -6.67 -17.83
N PRO A 93 2.99 -6.08 -18.40
CA PRO A 93 1.64 -6.63 -18.34
C PRO A 93 1.58 -7.97 -19.04
N HIS A 94 0.83 -8.89 -18.46
CA HIS A 94 0.52 -10.20 -19.04
C HIS A 94 -1.01 -10.32 -19.17
N PRO A 95 -1.50 -11.18 -20.08
CA PRO A 95 -2.92 -11.44 -20.18
C PRO A 95 -3.43 -12.15 -18.92
N ILE A 96 -4.72 -11.98 -18.65
CA ILE A 96 -5.46 -12.78 -17.68
C ILE A 96 -6.20 -13.83 -18.50
N ALA A 97 -5.60 -15.00 -18.70
CA ALA A 97 -6.13 -15.99 -19.65
C ALA A 97 -5.95 -17.45 -19.23
N LYS A 98 -5.10 -17.73 -18.23
CA LYS A 98 -4.75 -19.09 -17.86
C LYS A 98 -5.35 -19.48 -16.51
N ALA A 99 -6.33 -20.39 -16.55
CA ALA A 99 -6.86 -21.01 -15.35
C ALA A 99 -5.76 -21.76 -14.55
N PRO A 100 -5.91 -21.88 -13.21
CA PRO A 100 -6.97 -21.29 -12.39
C PRO A 100 -6.87 -19.77 -12.27
N PHE A 101 -8.02 -19.12 -12.16
CA PHE A 101 -8.15 -17.69 -11.88
C PHE A 101 -8.35 -17.47 -10.39
N PHE A 102 -7.85 -16.35 -9.89
CA PHE A 102 -7.89 -16.00 -8.48
C PHE A 102 -8.46 -14.60 -8.28
N ALA A 103 -9.28 -14.44 -7.25
CA ALA A 103 -9.73 -13.15 -6.76
C ALA A 103 -9.17 -12.93 -5.35
N ILE A 104 -8.28 -11.94 -5.24
CA ILE A 104 -7.60 -11.58 -4.00
C ILE A 104 -8.28 -10.34 -3.43
N PRO A 105 -8.78 -10.38 -2.19
CA PRO A 105 -9.45 -9.23 -1.60
C PRO A 105 -8.47 -8.06 -1.47
N TYR A 106 -8.98 -6.87 -1.77
CA TYR A 106 -8.30 -5.60 -1.59
C TYR A 106 -9.21 -4.66 -0.83
N GLU A 107 -8.69 -4.03 0.22
CA GLU A 107 -9.41 -3.01 0.99
C GLU A 107 -8.51 -1.80 1.20
N GLY A 108 -9.10 -0.61 1.15
CA GLY A 108 -8.38 0.62 1.50
C GLY A 108 -8.11 0.67 3.00
N GLY A 109 -6.88 0.95 3.41
CA GLY A 109 -6.51 1.00 4.83
C GLY A 109 -5.58 2.14 5.17
N MET A 110 -5.61 2.58 6.43
CA MET A 110 -4.61 3.51 6.96
C MET A 110 -3.28 2.77 7.16
N THR A 111 -2.29 3.08 6.33
CA THR A 111 -0.95 2.47 6.48
C THR A 111 -0.14 3.12 7.60
N ALA A 112 -0.23 4.45 7.73
CA ALA A 112 0.51 5.21 8.74
C ALA A 112 0.04 6.67 8.81
N THR A 113 0.40 7.36 9.89
CA THR A 113 0.19 8.79 10.09
C THR A 113 1.46 9.57 9.77
N PHE A 114 1.34 10.68 9.02
CA PHE A 114 2.46 11.61 8.80
C PHE A 114 2.56 12.71 9.86
N GLY A 115 1.51 12.87 10.67
CA GLY A 115 1.51 13.75 11.82
C GLY A 115 2.32 13.17 12.99
N GLY A 116 2.47 14.00 14.01
CA GLY A 116 3.23 13.71 15.22
C GLY A 116 3.79 15.00 15.82
N PRO A 117 4.43 14.93 16.99
CA PRO A 117 5.21 16.04 17.53
C PRO A 117 6.23 16.55 16.50
N LEU A 118 6.32 17.88 16.35
CA LEU A 118 7.38 18.50 15.57
C LEU A 118 8.73 18.17 16.21
N ILE A 119 9.69 17.77 15.39
CA ILE A 119 11.08 17.58 15.82
C ILE A 119 12.00 18.56 15.09
N ASN A 120 13.09 18.97 15.75
CA ASN A 120 14.19 19.67 15.10
C ASN A 120 15.19 18.68 14.47
N THR A 121 16.28 19.19 13.88
CA THR A 121 17.30 18.36 13.23
C THR A 121 18.10 17.47 14.20
N LYS A 122 17.96 17.68 15.51
CA LYS A 122 18.52 16.86 16.59
C LYS A 122 17.53 15.81 17.12
N ALA A 123 16.38 15.66 16.47
CA ALA A 123 15.28 14.78 16.89
C ALA A 123 14.64 15.17 18.24
N GLU A 124 14.86 16.39 18.72
CA GLU A 124 14.24 16.90 19.96
C GLU A 124 12.80 17.32 19.66
N VAL A 125 11.86 16.95 20.51
CA VAL A 125 10.46 17.36 20.39
C VAL A 125 10.33 18.85 20.72
N GLN A 126 9.56 19.57 19.91
CA GLN A 126 9.35 21.01 20.05
C GLN A 126 8.03 21.32 20.78
N THR A 127 8.03 22.37 21.61
CA THR A 127 6.82 22.98 22.15
C THR A 127 6.08 23.78 21.07
N LEU A 128 4.88 24.29 21.38
CA LEU A 128 4.11 25.12 20.47
C LEU A 128 4.77 26.49 20.21
N GLU A 129 5.63 26.94 21.11
CA GLU A 129 6.42 28.17 21.00
C GLU A 129 7.73 27.97 20.21
N GLY A 130 8.02 26.73 19.78
CA GLY A 130 9.22 26.41 19.01
C GLY A 130 10.48 26.18 19.86
N HIS A 131 10.32 25.82 21.13
CA HIS A 131 11.44 25.46 22.01
C HIS A 131 11.59 23.94 22.12
N SER A 132 12.82 23.43 22.18
CA SER A 132 13.05 22.01 22.46
C SER A 132 12.63 21.65 23.89
N ILE A 133 11.83 20.60 24.04
CA ILE A 133 11.50 20.02 25.34
C ILE A 133 12.72 19.24 25.85
N PRO A 134 13.35 19.65 26.97
CA PRO A 134 14.60 19.05 27.40
C PRO A 134 14.47 17.56 27.72
N GLY A 135 15.26 16.73 27.01
CA GLY A 135 15.30 15.29 27.23
C GLY A 135 14.21 14.48 26.52
N LEU A 136 13.33 15.13 25.74
CA LEU A 136 12.29 14.46 24.97
C LEU A 136 12.65 14.42 23.48
N TYR A 137 12.70 13.20 22.93
CA TYR A 137 13.07 12.94 21.54
C TYR A 137 12.01 12.09 20.84
N ALA A 138 11.86 12.24 19.53
CA ALA A 138 11.00 11.39 18.71
C ALA A 138 11.68 11.03 17.38
N ALA A 139 11.36 9.87 16.84
CA ALA A 139 11.90 9.39 15.57
C ALA A 139 10.90 8.48 14.84
N GLY A 140 11.08 8.32 13.53
CA GLY A 140 10.20 7.48 12.71
C GLY A 140 8.77 8.01 12.68
N ASN A 141 7.78 7.10 12.66
CA ASN A 141 6.36 7.46 12.62
C ASN A 141 5.84 8.13 13.91
N ALA A 142 6.65 8.17 14.97
CA ALA A 142 6.33 8.95 16.16
C ALA A 142 6.64 10.45 15.99
N ALA A 143 7.39 10.85 14.96
CA ALA A 143 7.73 12.24 14.68
C ALA A 143 6.89 12.80 13.52
N GLY A 144 6.47 14.05 13.66
CA GLY A 144 5.81 14.83 12.61
C GLY A 144 6.76 15.80 11.92
N GLY A 145 6.25 16.49 10.88
CA GLY A 145 6.95 17.58 10.20
C GLY A 145 7.84 17.17 9.03
N LEU A 146 8.02 15.87 8.77
CA LEU A 146 8.81 15.37 7.64
C LEU A 146 7.96 15.18 6.36
N PHE A 147 6.73 14.69 6.52
CA PHE A 147 5.76 14.49 5.45
C PHE A 147 4.42 15.09 5.85
N PHE A 148 3.60 15.51 4.88
CA PHE A 148 2.30 16.12 5.17
C PHE A 148 1.18 15.59 4.25
N ARG A 149 1.39 15.61 2.92
CA ARG A 149 0.36 15.21 1.94
C ARG A 149 0.55 13.80 1.37
N ASP A 150 1.79 13.47 1.07
CA ASP A 150 2.19 12.18 0.50
C ASP A 150 3.60 11.87 0.98
N TYR A 151 4.05 10.65 0.70
CA TYR A 151 5.36 10.18 1.12
C TYR A 151 6.04 9.35 0.03
N ILE A 152 7.35 9.22 0.14
CA ILE A 152 8.14 8.34 -0.72
C ILE A 152 8.16 6.96 -0.06
N GLY A 153 7.93 5.90 -0.85
CA GLY A 153 8.02 4.53 -0.37
C GLY A 153 9.33 4.28 0.39
N GLY A 154 9.25 3.72 1.60
CA GLY A 154 10.40 3.49 2.48
C GLY A 154 10.81 4.66 3.37
N ALA A 155 10.22 5.86 3.20
CA ALA A 155 10.63 7.03 3.96
C ALA A 155 10.42 6.93 5.47
N GLN A 156 9.49 6.08 5.92
CA GLN A 156 9.27 5.83 7.35
C GLN A 156 10.40 5.00 7.97
N LEU A 157 10.81 3.92 7.30
CA LEU A 157 11.97 3.14 7.71
C LEU A 157 13.25 3.98 7.66
N GLY A 158 13.39 4.81 6.64
CA GLY A 158 14.47 5.80 6.53
C GLY A 158 14.44 6.80 7.69
N GLY A 159 13.30 7.40 7.98
CA GLY A 159 13.09 8.34 9.07
C GLY A 159 13.42 7.72 10.43
N SER A 160 12.95 6.50 10.70
CA SER A 160 13.29 5.75 11.91
C SER A 160 14.80 5.51 12.03
N THR A 161 15.46 5.13 10.93
CA THR A 161 16.89 4.82 10.93
C THR A 161 17.74 6.07 11.16
N VAL A 162 17.44 7.16 10.45
CA VAL A 162 18.23 8.41 10.52
C VAL A 162 17.97 9.13 11.83
N PHE A 163 16.72 9.49 12.13
CA PHE A 163 16.41 10.23 13.33
C PHE A 163 16.57 9.39 14.60
N GLY A 164 16.39 8.07 14.53
CA GLY A 164 16.68 7.19 15.65
C GLY A 164 18.17 7.21 16.03
N ARG A 165 19.07 7.22 15.04
CA ARG A 165 20.53 7.35 15.29
C ARG A 165 20.91 8.73 15.80
N ILE A 166 20.29 9.79 15.30
CA ILE A 166 20.50 11.16 15.78
C ILE A 166 20.05 11.27 17.23
N ALA A 167 18.80 10.90 17.53
CA ALA A 167 18.23 10.91 18.87
C ALA A 167 19.11 10.13 19.86
N GLY A 168 19.57 8.92 19.48
CA GLY A 168 20.49 8.12 20.30
C GLY A 168 21.79 8.83 20.65
N ARG A 169 22.41 9.53 19.70
CA ARG A 169 23.65 10.29 19.92
C ARG A 169 23.42 11.51 20.83
N GLU A 170 22.35 12.25 20.61
CA GLU A 170 22.00 13.43 21.41
C GLU A 170 21.65 13.02 22.85
N MET A 171 20.86 11.95 23.03
CA MET A 171 20.55 11.38 24.34
C MET A 171 21.82 10.96 25.09
N ALA A 172 22.74 10.27 24.43
CA ALA A 172 24.00 9.86 25.05
C ALA A 172 24.91 11.05 25.42
N ALA A 173 24.99 12.07 24.56
CA ALA A 173 25.75 13.28 24.85
C ALA A 173 25.16 14.05 26.05
N ARG A 174 23.84 14.21 26.09
CA ARG A 174 23.12 14.83 27.21
C ARG A 174 23.35 14.07 28.52
N ALA A 175 23.25 12.75 28.50
CA ALA A 175 23.46 11.91 29.68
C ALA A 175 24.90 12.02 30.24
N LYS A 176 25.90 12.22 29.37
CA LYS A 176 27.29 12.46 29.79
C LYS A 176 27.46 13.84 30.43
N ALA A 177 26.82 14.87 29.90
CA ALA A 177 26.92 16.24 30.42
C ALA A 177 26.14 16.47 31.72
N ALA A 178 25.20 15.57 32.05
CA ALA A 178 24.44 15.60 33.30
C ALA A 178 25.14 14.90 34.48
N LYS A 179 26.30 14.28 34.24
CA LYS A 179 27.18 13.73 35.28
C LYS A 179 28.22 14.77 35.68
#